data_AF-A0A2J8KTY9-F1
#
_entry.id   AF-A0A2J8KTY9-F1
#
_cell.length_a   1.000
_cell.length_b   1.000
_cell.length_c   1.000
_cell.angle_alpha   90.00
_cell.angle_beta   90.00
_cell.angle_gamma   90.00
#
_symmetry.space_group_name_H-M   'P 1'
#
loop_
_entity.id
_entity.type
_entity.pdbx_description
1 polymer ?
#
loop_
_entity_poly.entity_id
_entity_poly.type
_entity_poly.pdbx_seq_one_letter_code
_entity_poly.pdbx_strand_id
1 'polypeptide(L)'
;FSSLCLDRNLPDMMQLWSEIFNNPCFEEEEHFKVLVKMTAQELANGIPDSGHLYASIRAGRTLTPAGDLQETFSGMDQVRLMKRIAEMTDIKPILRKLPRIKKHLLNGDNMRCSVNATPQQMPQTEKAVEDFLRSIGRSKKERRPVRPHTVEKPVPSSSGGDAYVPHGSQVIRKLVMEPTFKPWQMKTHFLMPFPVNYVGECIRTVPYTDPDHARKRPVCGSGDLGLISPRASSRSLCLCCRLYHHCLPCLLSEVDVF
;
A
#
# COMPACT_ATOMS: atom_id res chain seq x y z
N PHE A 1 10.14 -2.96 0.59
CA PHE A 1 11.51 -3.28 0.19
C PHE A 1 11.46 -4.46 -0.77
N SER A 2 12.02 -4.31 -1.96
CA SER A 2 12.03 -5.33 -3.02
C SER A 2 13.23 -5.07 -3.92
N SER A 3 13.92 -6.11 -4.35
CA SER A 3 15.08 -6.04 -5.26
C SER A 3 15.22 -7.37 -6.00
N LEU A 4 15.97 -7.35 -7.11
CA LEU A 4 16.37 -8.55 -7.84
C LEU A 4 17.81 -8.37 -8.32
N CYS A 5 18.54 -9.46 -8.42
CA CYS A 5 19.91 -9.47 -8.94
C CYS A 5 20.19 -10.80 -9.63
N LEU A 6 21.29 -10.86 -10.38
CA LEU A 6 21.89 -12.12 -10.81
C LEU A 6 22.60 -12.78 -9.63
N ASP A 7 22.70 -14.10 -9.61
CA ASP A 7 23.24 -14.89 -8.49
C ASP A 7 24.60 -14.38 -8.00
N ARG A 8 25.51 -14.07 -8.93
CA ARG A 8 26.85 -13.54 -8.62
C ARG A 8 26.86 -12.18 -7.92
N ASN A 9 25.80 -11.39 -8.04
CA ASN A 9 25.68 -10.04 -7.48
C ASN A 9 24.86 -10.02 -6.17
N LEU A 10 24.47 -11.19 -5.65
CA LEU A 10 23.72 -11.29 -4.40
C LEU A 10 24.44 -10.62 -3.21
N PRO A 11 25.77 -10.77 -3.02
CA PRO A 11 26.47 -10.08 -1.94
C PRO A 11 26.36 -8.56 -2.05
N ASP A 12 26.57 -8.00 -3.25
CA ASP A 12 26.48 -6.56 -3.50
C ASP A 12 25.07 -6.02 -3.24
N MET A 13 24.04 -6.76 -3.66
CA MET A 13 22.65 -6.41 -3.40
C MET A 13 22.35 -6.35 -1.89
N MET A 14 22.84 -7.30 -1.11
CA MET A 14 22.65 -7.32 0.35
C MET A 14 23.50 -6.25 1.07
N GLN A 15 24.66 -5.89 0.52
CA GLN A 15 25.44 -4.77 0.99
C GLN A 15 24.69 -3.44 0.81
N LEU A 16 24.12 -3.19 -0.37
CA LEU A 16 23.28 -2.01 -0.63
C LEU A 16 22.10 -1.94 0.35
N TRP A 17 21.43 -3.07 0.62
CA TRP A 17 20.38 -3.12 1.64
C TRP A 17 20.89 -2.75 3.03
N SER A 18 22.05 -3.28 3.44
CA SER A 18 22.67 -2.97 4.73
C SER A 18 22.98 -1.47 4.84
N GLU A 19 23.52 -0.86 3.79
CA GLU A 19 23.82 0.57 3.75
C GLU A 19 22.55 1.43 3.80
N ILE A 20 21.52 1.08 3.02
CA ILE A 20 20.22 1.78 3.01
C ILE A 20 19.54 1.74 4.38
N PHE A 21 19.61 0.61 5.09
CA PHE A 21 18.99 0.47 6.41
C PHE A 21 19.78 1.20 7.50
N ASN A 22 21.10 1.09 7.48
CA ASN A 22 21.93 1.59 8.56
C ASN A 22 22.32 3.07 8.37
N ASN A 23 22.68 3.48 7.15
CA ASN A 23 23.25 4.80 6.84
C ASN A 23 22.58 5.51 5.64
N PRO A 24 21.25 5.65 5.60
CA PRO A 24 20.61 6.47 4.56
C PRO A 24 20.99 7.96 4.75
N CYS A 25 21.41 8.62 3.68
CA CYS A 25 21.69 10.05 3.69
C CYS A 25 20.39 10.86 3.64
N PHE A 26 20.01 11.46 4.77
CA PHE A 26 18.84 12.35 4.88
C PHE A 26 19.19 13.83 4.94
N GLU A 27 20.47 14.18 4.73
CA GLU A 27 20.94 15.56 4.73
C GLU A 27 21.03 16.14 3.31
N GLU A 28 20.82 15.30 2.29
CA GLU A 28 20.84 15.70 0.87
C GLU A 28 19.54 16.45 0.49
N GLU A 29 19.50 17.73 0.83
CA GLU A 29 18.32 18.59 0.64
C GLU A 29 18.01 18.87 -0.84
N GLU A 30 19.04 19.16 -1.65
CA GLU A 30 18.84 19.61 -3.02
C GLU A 30 18.36 18.47 -3.91
N HIS A 31 18.97 17.29 -3.81
CA HIS A 31 18.43 16.12 -4.51
C HIS A 31 17.02 15.73 -4.00
N PHE A 32 16.75 15.86 -2.69
CA PHE A 32 15.42 15.59 -2.15
C PHE A 32 14.34 16.50 -2.77
N LYS A 33 14.62 17.80 -2.94
CA LYS A 33 13.71 18.73 -3.63
C LYS A 33 13.42 18.30 -5.06
N VAL A 34 14.45 17.85 -5.79
CA VAL A 34 14.29 17.36 -7.17
C VAL A 34 13.36 16.14 -7.19
N LEU A 35 13.62 15.15 -6.34
CA LEU A 35 12.79 13.93 -6.26
C LEU A 35 11.33 14.25 -5.90
N VAL A 36 11.11 15.14 -4.93
CA VAL A 36 9.75 15.58 -4.53
C VAL A 36 9.01 16.20 -5.72
N LYS A 37 9.66 17.11 -6.46
CA LYS A 37 9.04 17.78 -7.62
C LYS A 37 8.74 16.79 -8.75
N MET A 38 9.67 15.89 -9.04
CA MET A 38 9.46 14.82 -10.02
C MET A 38 8.26 13.95 -9.64
N THR A 39 8.23 13.43 -8.42
CA THR A 39 7.12 12.58 -7.95
C THR A 39 5.78 13.33 -7.94
N ALA A 40 5.75 14.60 -7.51
CA ALA A 40 4.52 15.40 -7.54
C ALA A 40 3.99 15.60 -8.96
N GLN A 41 4.89 15.85 -9.92
CA GLN A 41 4.55 16.01 -11.33
C GLN A 41 4.05 14.69 -11.94
N GLU A 42 4.74 13.58 -11.70
CA GLU A 42 4.35 12.25 -12.16
C GLU A 42 2.95 11.86 -11.63
N LEU A 43 2.71 12.06 -10.34
CA LEU A 43 1.41 11.81 -9.72
C LEU A 43 0.29 12.65 -10.34
N ALA A 44 0.53 13.94 -10.57
CA ALA A 44 -0.45 14.84 -11.17
C ALA A 44 -0.75 14.46 -12.64
N ASN A 45 0.28 14.11 -13.41
CA ASN A 45 0.14 13.70 -14.80
C ASN A 45 -0.55 12.35 -14.95
N GLY A 46 -0.40 11.45 -13.96
CA GLY A 46 -1.05 10.14 -13.95
C GLY A 46 -2.55 10.16 -13.60
N ILE A 47 -3.11 11.28 -13.15
CA ILE A 47 -4.53 11.36 -12.73
C ILE A 47 -5.49 10.95 -13.85
N PRO A 48 -5.40 11.46 -15.10
CA PRO A 48 -6.35 11.11 -16.14
C PRO A 48 -6.29 9.62 -16.52
N ASP A 49 -5.08 9.03 -16.54
CA ASP A 49 -4.91 7.62 -16.88
C ASP A 49 -5.51 6.71 -15.78
N SER A 50 -5.34 7.11 -14.52
CA SER A 50 -5.81 6.38 -13.34
C SER A 50 -7.08 6.97 -12.71
N GLY A 51 -7.90 7.71 -13.46
CA GLY A 51 -9.01 8.48 -12.87
C GLY A 51 -10.05 7.62 -12.14
N HIS A 52 -10.34 6.43 -12.68
CA HIS A 52 -11.24 5.44 -12.10
C HIS A 52 -10.68 4.83 -10.79
N LEU A 53 -9.35 4.62 -10.70
CA LEU A 53 -8.67 4.20 -9.47
C LEU A 53 -8.81 5.27 -8.38
N TYR A 54 -8.55 6.54 -8.70
CA TYR A 54 -8.69 7.64 -7.75
C TYR A 54 -10.15 7.82 -7.27
N ALA A 55 -11.13 7.67 -8.16
CA ALA A 55 -12.55 7.70 -7.80
C ALA A 55 -12.90 6.55 -6.83
N SER A 56 -12.44 5.33 -7.11
CA SER A 56 -12.68 4.17 -6.24
C SER A 56 -12.01 4.27 -4.89
N ILE A 57 -10.76 4.74 -4.84
CA ILE A 57 -10.05 4.94 -3.57
C ILE A 57 -10.82 5.95 -2.71
N ARG A 58 -11.27 7.05 -3.31
CA ARG A 58 -12.07 8.06 -2.61
C ARG A 58 -13.41 7.52 -2.12
N ALA A 59 -14.15 6.80 -2.98
CA ALA A 59 -15.44 6.21 -2.62
C ALA A 59 -15.30 5.14 -1.52
N GLY A 60 -14.21 4.37 -1.52
CA GLY A 60 -13.92 3.33 -0.53
C GLY A 60 -13.38 3.85 0.81
N ARG A 61 -12.92 5.10 0.87
CA ARG A 61 -12.25 5.71 2.03
C ARG A 61 -13.02 5.52 3.33
N THR A 62 -14.32 5.83 3.33
CA THR A 62 -15.16 5.86 4.54
C THR A 62 -15.77 4.50 4.88
N LEU A 63 -15.45 3.47 4.09
CA LEU A 63 -16.05 2.15 4.23
C LEU A 63 -15.23 1.24 5.13
N THR A 64 -13.92 1.40 5.22
CA THR A 64 -13.05 0.58 6.09
C THR A 64 -11.85 1.39 6.61
N PRO A 65 -11.26 1.04 7.77
CA PRO A 65 -10.01 1.67 8.24
C PRO A 65 -8.86 1.56 7.24
N ALA A 66 -8.79 0.43 6.52
CA ALA A 66 -7.79 0.22 5.47
C ALA A 66 -8.03 1.14 4.26
N GLY A 67 -9.29 1.42 3.92
CA GLY A 67 -9.66 2.35 2.85
C GLY A 67 -9.22 3.79 3.17
N ASP A 68 -9.41 4.25 4.40
CA ASP A 68 -8.94 5.59 4.82
C ASP A 68 -7.41 5.71 4.73
N LEU A 69 -6.69 4.66 5.15
CA LEU A 69 -5.24 4.62 5.02
C LEU A 69 -4.79 4.54 3.55
N GLN A 70 -5.55 3.84 2.69
CA GLN A 70 -5.27 3.73 1.26
C GLN A 70 -5.43 5.09 0.56
N GLU A 71 -6.47 5.87 0.89
CA GLU A 71 -6.61 7.26 0.40
C GLU A 71 -5.42 8.12 0.85
N THR A 72 -4.98 7.95 2.10
CA THR A 72 -3.81 8.68 2.63
C THR A 72 -2.52 8.31 1.90
N PHE A 73 -2.33 7.06 1.48
CA PHE A 73 -1.09 6.60 0.84
C PHE A 73 -1.05 6.75 -0.68
N SER A 74 -2.19 6.68 -1.36
CA SER A 74 -2.23 6.69 -2.84
C SER A 74 -3.47 7.33 -3.43
N GLY A 75 -4.31 7.99 -2.62
CA GLY A 75 -5.48 8.71 -3.10
C GLY A 75 -5.17 10.14 -3.54
N MET A 76 -6.22 10.90 -3.83
CA MET A 76 -6.09 12.31 -4.18
C MET A 76 -5.54 13.15 -3.02
N ASP A 77 -5.73 12.72 -1.78
CA ASP A 77 -5.12 13.35 -0.60
C ASP A 77 -3.58 13.27 -0.66
N GLN A 78 -3.02 12.15 -1.14
CA GLN A 78 -1.57 11.99 -1.35
C GLN A 78 -1.06 12.86 -2.51
N VAL A 79 -1.78 12.90 -3.63
CA VAL A 79 -1.40 13.77 -4.77
C VAL A 79 -1.35 15.24 -4.35
N ARG A 80 -2.37 15.69 -3.62
CA ARG A 80 -2.43 17.05 -3.07
C ARG A 80 -1.34 17.30 -2.04
N LEU A 81 -1.01 16.32 -1.20
CA LEU A 81 0.10 16.42 -0.26
C LEU A 81 1.43 16.63 -1.00
N MET A 82 1.74 15.80 -1.99
CA MET A 82 2.97 15.92 -2.77
C MET A 82 3.05 17.25 -3.52
N LYS A 83 1.95 17.72 -4.10
CA LYS A 83 1.89 19.05 -4.73
C LYS A 83 2.22 20.17 -3.75
N ARG A 84 1.58 20.19 -2.56
CA ARG A 84 1.87 21.18 -1.53
C ARG A 84 3.34 21.13 -1.08
N ILE A 85 3.90 19.93 -0.91
CA ILE A 85 5.30 19.76 -0.50
C ILE A 85 6.26 20.27 -1.58
N ALA A 86 5.97 20.01 -2.86
CA ALA A 86 6.79 20.46 -3.99
C ALA A 86 6.82 21.99 -4.16
N GLU A 87 5.77 22.67 -3.70
CA GLU A 87 5.63 24.13 -3.73
C GLU A 87 6.23 24.82 -2.48
N MET A 88 6.73 24.06 -1.49
CA MET A 88 7.35 24.63 -0.30
C MET A 88 8.69 25.32 -0.63
N THR A 89 8.88 26.53 -0.11
CA THR A 89 10.15 27.26 -0.19
C THR A 89 11.21 26.64 0.73
N ASP A 90 10.84 26.31 1.97
CA ASP A 90 11.68 25.57 2.91
C ASP A 90 11.18 24.13 3.08
N ILE A 91 11.92 23.16 2.54
CA ILE A 91 11.59 21.73 2.60
C ILE A 91 12.10 21.04 3.88
N LYS A 92 12.99 21.70 4.65
CA LYS A 92 13.65 21.11 5.83
C LYS A 92 12.66 20.54 6.85
N PRO A 93 11.49 21.13 7.12
CA PRO A 93 10.50 20.54 8.02
C PRO A 93 10.00 19.15 7.59
N ILE A 94 9.98 18.88 6.28
CA ILE A 94 9.63 17.56 5.71
C ILE A 94 10.82 16.62 5.81
N LEU A 95 12.02 17.07 5.43
CA LEU A 95 13.25 16.29 5.48
C LEU A 95 13.54 15.76 6.90
N ARG A 96 13.33 16.59 7.93
CA ARG A 96 13.45 16.22 9.36
C ARG A 96 12.49 15.11 9.81
N LYS A 97 11.46 14.78 9.02
CA LYS A 97 10.56 13.64 9.31
C LYS A 97 11.17 12.31 8.89
N LEU A 98 12.07 12.27 7.90
CA LEU A 98 12.67 11.01 7.40
C LEU A 98 13.47 10.26 8.49
N PRO A 99 14.34 10.91 9.29
CA PRO A 99 15.01 10.23 10.40
C PRO A 99 14.03 9.68 11.45
N ARG A 100 12.89 10.36 11.66
CA ARG A 100 11.84 9.87 12.57
C ARG A 100 11.19 8.61 12.01
N ILE A 101 10.86 8.59 10.72
CA ILE A 101 10.30 7.41 10.05
C ILE A 101 11.30 6.24 10.06
N LYS A 102 12.59 6.49 9.74
CA LYS A 102 13.67 5.48 9.80
C LYS A 102 13.67 4.75 11.13
N LYS A 103 13.59 5.49 12.25
CA LYS A 103 13.59 4.89 13.60
C LYS A 103 12.53 3.81 13.75
N HIS A 104 11.37 3.92 13.10
CA HIS A 104 10.27 2.96 13.20
C HIS A 104 10.29 1.87 12.14
N LEU A 105 10.89 2.10 10.96
CA LEU A 105 10.82 1.18 9.82
C LEU A 105 12.11 0.42 9.50
N LEU A 106 13.28 1.06 9.59
CA LEU A 106 14.56 0.48 9.14
C LEU A 106 15.25 -0.25 10.30
N ASN A 107 14.63 -1.33 10.78
CA ASN A 107 15.12 -2.19 11.86
C ASN A 107 14.50 -3.60 11.75
N GLY A 108 15.04 -4.55 12.52
CA GLY A 108 14.57 -5.93 12.50
C GLY A 108 13.38 -6.25 13.42
N ASP A 109 12.79 -5.28 14.13
CA ASP A 109 11.84 -5.54 15.23
C ASP A 109 10.52 -6.18 14.77
N ASN A 110 9.99 -5.74 13.63
CA ASN A 110 8.71 -6.21 13.08
C ASN A 110 8.85 -6.56 11.58
N MET A 111 9.84 -7.38 11.25
CA MET A 111 10.21 -7.73 9.87
C MET A 111 9.88 -9.18 9.52
N ARG A 112 9.55 -9.42 8.25
CA ARG A 112 9.59 -10.74 7.60
C ARG A 112 10.23 -10.60 6.23
N CYS A 113 10.90 -11.65 5.75
CA CYS A 113 11.55 -11.67 4.45
C CYS A 113 10.98 -12.81 3.58
N SER A 114 11.11 -12.66 2.27
CA SER A 114 10.80 -13.70 1.29
C SER A 114 11.92 -13.74 0.26
N VAL A 115 12.29 -14.95 -0.16
CA VAL A 115 13.34 -15.19 -1.15
C VAL A 115 12.80 -16.10 -2.23
N ASN A 116 13.07 -15.75 -3.48
CA ASN A 116 12.78 -16.56 -4.64
C ASN A 116 14.10 -16.74 -5.41
N ALA A 117 14.61 -17.96 -5.43
CA ALA A 117 15.85 -18.33 -6.11
C ALA A 117 15.77 -19.80 -6.58
N THR A 118 16.73 -20.21 -7.40
CA THR A 118 16.87 -21.63 -7.75
C THR A 118 17.29 -22.44 -6.53
N PRO A 119 16.91 -23.73 -6.42
CA PRO A 119 17.30 -24.57 -5.28
C PRO A 119 18.82 -24.62 -5.05
N GLN A 120 19.61 -24.54 -6.11
CA GLN A 120 21.07 -24.55 -6.08
C GLN A 120 21.67 -23.29 -5.43
N GLN A 121 20.97 -22.16 -5.51
CA GLN A 121 21.41 -20.85 -4.99
C GLN A 121 20.88 -20.56 -3.58
N MET A 122 19.95 -21.38 -3.08
CA MET A 122 19.32 -21.15 -1.77
C MET A 122 20.32 -21.12 -0.60
N PRO A 123 21.32 -22.02 -0.48
CA PRO A 123 22.26 -21.98 0.64
C PRO A 123 23.06 -20.66 0.73
N GLN A 124 23.50 -20.13 -0.41
CA GLN A 124 24.20 -18.85 -0.49
C GLN A 124 23.26 -17.69 -0.18
N THR A 125 22.01 -17.79 -0.62
CA THR A 125 20.99 -16.75 -0.38
C THR A 125 20.57 -16.67 1.08
N GLU A 126 20.39 -17.81 1.73
CA GLU A 126 20.11 -17.88 3.16
C GLU A 126 21.21 -17.18 3.95
N LYS A 127 22.48 -17.49 3.65
CA LYS A 127 23.63 -16.88 4.31
C LYS A 127 23.67 -15.36 4.13
N ALA A 128 23.52 -14.88 2.90
CA ALA A 128 23.56 -13.45 2.60
C ALA A 128 22.40 -12.67 3.26
N VAL A 129 21.20 -13.24 3.29
CA VAL A 129 20.05 -12.64 3.97
C VAL A 129 20.22 -12.67 5.49
N GLU A 130 20.75 -13.75 6.05
CA GLU A 130 21.06 -13.83 7.48
C GLU A 130 22.04 -12.72 7.90
N ASP A 131 23.12 -12.54 7.13
CA ASP A 131 24.13 -11.52 7.39
C ASP A 131 23.52 -10.10 7.35
N PHE A 132 22.65 -9.81 6.39
CA PHE A 132 21.88 -8.57 6.36
C PHE A 132 20.96 -8.42 7.60
N LEU A 133 20.22 -9.46 7.98
CA LEU A 133 19.32 -9.41 9.14
C LEU A 133 20.06 -9.23 10.47
N ARG A 134 21.32 -9.65 10.54
CA ARG A 134 22.22 -9.42 11.67
C ARG A 134 22.84 -8.01 11.65
N SER A 135 22.99 -7.41 10.46
CA SER A 135 23.57 -6.07 10.32
C SER A 135 22.61 -4.94 10.68
N ILE A 136 21.29 -5.19 10.67
CA ILE A 136 20.28 -4.18 11.01
C ILE A 136 19.96 -4.12 12.51
N GLY A 137 19.68 -2.91 13.01
CA GLY A 137 19.40 -2.69 14.43
C GLY A 137 18.17 -3.46 14.94
N ARG A 138 18.23 -3.91 16.20
CA ARG A 138 17.10 -4.42 16.97
C ARG A 138 16.94 -3.65 18.27
N SER A 139 15.71 -3.31 18.63
CA SER A 139 15.41 -2.64 19.88
C SER A 139 15.47 -3.63 21.04
N LYS A 140 16.21 -3.30 22.11
CA LYS A 140 16.23 -4.10 23.35
C LYS A 140 14.87 -4.17 24.05
N LYS A 141 13.99 -3.21 23.75
CA LYS A 141 12.63 -3.13 24.31
C LYS A 141 11.63 -3.12 23.16
N GLU A 142 10.65 -4.02 23.23
CA GLU A 142 9.56 -4.05 22.26
C GLU A 142 8.82 -2.70 22.29
N ARG A 143 8.71 -2.07 21.11
CA ARG A 143 7.97 -0.83 20.98
C ARG A 143 6.48 -1.14 21.03
N ARG A 144 5.78 -0.55 21.98
CA ARG A 144 4.33 -0.69 22.08
C ARG A 144 3.67 -0.11 20.83
N PRO A 145 2.71 -0.83 20.22
CA PRO A 145 1.90 -0.29 19.13
C PRO A 145 1.20 1.00 19.56
N VAL A 146 1.12 1.98 18.65
CA VAL A 146 0.42 3.25 18.90
C VAL A 146 -1.10 3.03 19.01
N ARG A 147 -1.63 2.04 18.27
CA ARG A 147 -3.04 1.69 18.30
C ARG A 147 -3.31 0.67 19.41
N PRO A 148 -4.38 0.85 20.21
CA PRO A 148 -4.63 0.02 21.39
C PRO A 148 -4.95 -1.44 21.06
N HIS A 149 -5.58 -1.70 19.91
CA HIS A 149 -6.00 -3.04 19.51
C HIS A 149 -5.09 -3.57 18.38
N THR A 150 -4.08 -4.34 18.78
CA THR A 150 -3.23 -5.11 17.84
C THR A 150 -3.51 -6.60 18.06
N VAL A 151 -3.82 -7.31 16.98
CA VAL A 151 -4.11 -8.75 17.00
C VAL A 151 -2.97 -9.50 16.34
N GLU A 152 -2.52 -10.55 17.01
CA GLU A 152 -1.59 -11.52 16.44
C GLU A 152 -2.36 -12.57 15.66
N LYS A 153 -2.06 -12.69 14.37
CA LYS A 153 -2.68 -13.67 13.48
C LYS A 153 -1.60 -14.59 12.92
N PRO A 154 -1.60 -15.88 13.27
CA PRO A 154 -0.70 -16.85 12.65
C PRO A 154 -1.04 -17.03 11.18
N VAL A 155 -0.02 -17.21 10.35
CA VAL A 155 -0.18 -17.62 8.95
C VAL A 155 -0.49 -19.13 8.95
N PRO A 156 -1.54 -19.58 8.23
CA PRO A 156 -1.82 -21.00 8.09
C PRO A 156 -0.62 -21.68 7.42
N SER A 157 -0.08 -22.72 8.05
CA SER A 157 0.96 -23.57 7.49
C SER A 157 0.40 -24.31 6.27
N SER A 158 0.99 -24.11 5.10
CA SER A 158 0.68 -24.90 3.92
C SER A 158 0.98 -26.36 4.24
N SER A 159 -0.04 -27.22 4.18
CA SER A 159 0.04 -28.67 4.25
C SER A 159 0.62 -29.29 2.96
N GLY A 160 1.63 -28.64 2.37
CA GLY A 160 2.44 -29.15 1.26
C GLY A 160 3.84 -29.40 1.79
N GLY A 161 4.30 -30.65 1.72
CA GLY A 161 5.59 -31.06 2.25
C GLY A 161 6.73 -30.41 1.49
N ASP A 162 7.36 -29.40 2.08
CA ASP A 162 8.68 -28.92 1.68
C ASP A 162 9.68 -29.31 2.77
N ALA A 163 10.64 -30.16 2.39
CA ALA A 163 11.62 -30.84 3.25
C ALA A 163 12.70 -29.92 3.86
N TYR A 164 12.53 -28.59 3.81
CA TYR A 164 13.55 -27.62 4.21
C TYR A 164 13.09 -26.58 5.25
N VAL A 165 11.86 -26.67 5.77
CA VAL A 165 11.46 -25.82 6.89
C VAL A 165 11.74 -26.56 8.20
N PRO A 166 12.63 -26.06 9.09
CA PRO A 166 12.78 -26.63 10.41
C PRO A 166 11.43 -26.61 11.10
N HIS A 167 10.98 -27.79 11.56
CA HIS A 167 9.75 -27.95 12.34
C HIS A 167 9.62 -26.84 13.39
N GLY A 168 8.59 -25.97 13.28
CA GLY A 168 8.03 -25.26 14.44
C GLY A 168 8.00 -23.73 14.44
N SER A 169 8.56 -23.01 13.47
CA SER A 169 8.44 -21.52 13.47
C SER A 169 7.24 -21.03 12.68
N GLN A 170 6.08 -20.95 13.34
CA GLN A 170 4.88 -20.35 12.78
C GLN A 170 5.10 -18.85 12.53
N VAL A 171 4.86 -18.39 11.30
CA VAL A 171 4.95 -16.95 10.98
C VAL A 171 3.74 -16.23 11.61
N ILE A 172 4.00 -15.31 12.54
CA ILE A 172 2.97 -14.51 13.20
C ILE A 172 2.94 -13.10 12.61
N ARG A 173 1.74 -12.62 12.26
CA ARG A 173 1.51 -11.25 11.79
C ARG A 173 0.86 -10.43 12.90
N LYS A 174 1.35 -9.21 13.13
CA LYS A 174 0.68 -8.21 13.99
C LYS A 174 -0.19 -7.30 13.12
N LEU A 175 -1.51 -7.30 13.34
CA LEU A 175 -2.48 -6.50 12.60
C LEU A 175 -3.18 -5.50 13.50
N VAL A 176 -3.40 -4.29 13.01
CA VAL A 176 -4.23 -3.29 13.70
C VAL A 176 -5.70 -3.62 13.45
N MET A 177 -6.52 -3.58 14.50
CA MET A 177 -7.97 -3.64 14.39
C MET A 177 -8.61 -2.39 14.98
N GLU A 178 -9.69 -1.92 14.37
CA GLU A 178 -10.49 -0.81 14.88
C GLU A 178 -11.93 -1.28 15.06
N PRO A 179 -12.25 -1.94 16.20
CA PRO A 179 -13.55 -2.57 16.41
C PRO A 179 -14.70 -1.57 16.50
N THR A 180 -14.41 -0.33 16.89
CA THR A 180 -15.37 0.77 17.01
C THR A 180 -15.55 1.56 15.71
N PHE A 181 -14.93 1.13 14.60
CA PHE A 181 -15.07 1.80 13.31
C PHE A 181 -16.51 1.67 12.81
N LYS A 182 -17.13 2.81 12.49
CA LYS A 182 -18.47 2.87 11.87
C LYS A 182 -18.32 3.41 10.45
N PRO A 183 -18.70 2.65 9.40
CA PRO A 183 -18.71 3.18 8.04
C PRO A 183 -19.78 4.27 7.92
N TRP A 184 -19.55 5.24 7.04
CA TRP A 184 -20.55 6.25 6.69
C TRP A 184 -20.52 6.52 5.18
N GLN A 185 -21.66 6.93 4.64
CA GLN A 185 -21.78 7.28 3.23
C GLN A 185 -21.17 8.66 2.98
N MET A 186 -20.45 8.79 1.87
CA MET A 186 -19.92 10.06 1.41
C MET A 186 -19.98 10.11 -0.11
N LYS A 187 -20.37 11.26 -0.67
CA LYS A 187 -20.27 11.56 -2.09
C LYS A 187 -19.20 12.63 -2.26
N THR A 188 -18.37 12.55 -3.30
CA THR A 188 -17.32 13.54 -3.55
C THR A 188 -17.18 13.73 -5.05
N HIS A 189 -17.26 14.98 -5.49
CA HIS A 189 -16.97 15.38 -6.85
C HIS A 189 -15.65 16.17 -6.88
N PHE A 190 -14.68 15.68 -7.64
CA PHE A 190 -13.46 16.44 -7.92
C PHE A 190 -13.64 17.20 -9.22
N LEU A 191 -13.72 18.53 -9.12
CA LEU A 191 -13.72 19.40 -10.30
C LEU A 191 -12.34 19.31 -10.97
N MET A 192 -12.29 18.65 -12.12
CA MET A 192 -11.09 18.49 -12.94
C MET A 192 -11.37 19.03 -14.35
N PRO A 193 -10.41 19.69 -15.00
CA PRO A 193 -10.59 20.25 -16.34
C PRO A 193 -10.46 19.15 -17.42
N PHE A 194 -11.26 18.09 -17.32
CA PHE A 194 -11.23 16.95 -18.23
C PHE A 194 -12.46 16.95 -19.15
N PRO A 195 -12.32 16.49 -20.40
CA PRO A 195 -13.45 16.34 -21.33
C PRO A 195 -14.31 15.10 -21.04
N VAL A 196 -13.92 14.25 -20.07
CA VAL A 196 -14.57 12.99 -19.70
C VAL A 196 -14.62 12.83 -18.19
N ASN A 197 -15.55 12.01 -17.71
CA ASN A 197 -15.74 11.75 -16.27
C ASN A 197 -15.24 10.36 -15.88
N TYR A 198 -14.73 10.28 -14.64
CA TYR A 198 -14.36 9.02 -13.99
C TYR A 198 -15.23 8.83 -12.76
N VAL A 199 -15.95 7.71 -12.71
CA VAL A 199 -16.91 7.44 -11.64
C VAL A 199 -16.48 6.16 -10.90
N GLY A 200 -16.54 6.23 -9.58
CA GLY A 200 -16.28 5.11 -8.69
C GLY A 200 -17.35 5.06 -7.61
N GLU A 201 -18.03 3.92 -7.48
CA GLU A 201 -18.92 3.62 -6.37
C GLU A 201 -18.40 2.38 -5.65
N CYS A 202 -18.30 2.44 -4.32
CA CYS A 202 -17.83 1.30 -3.55
C CYS A 202 -18.87 0.88 -2.50
N ILE A 203 -19.03 -0.43 -2.34
CA ILE A 203 -19.98 -1.04 -1.41
C ILE A 203 -19.19 -1.93 -0.46
N ARG A 204 -19.38 -1.72 0.85
CA ARG A 204 -18.78 -2.58 1.88
C ARG A 204 -19.49 -3.93 1.92
N THR A 205 -18.73 -5.01 1.78
CA THR A 205 -19.21 -6.40 1.81
C THR A 205 -18.45 -7.23 2.85
N VAL A 206 -18.21 -8.50 2.55
CA VAL A 206 -17.65 -9.51 3.46
C VAL A 206 -16.18 -9.80 3.11
N PRO A 207 -15.34 -10.16 4.10
CA PRO A 207 -13.94 -10.51 3.85
C PRO A 207 -13.80 -11.80 3.04
N TYR A 208 -12.60 -12.04 2.50
CA TYR A 208 -12.30 -13.16 1.60
C TYR A 208 -12.72 -14.56 2.12
N THR A 209 -12.52 -14.83 3.41
CA THR A 209 -12.80 -16.14 4.02
C THR A 209 -14.29 -16.37 4.30
N ASP A 210 -15.12 -15.36 4.09
CA ASP A 210 -16.56 -15.47 4.22
C ASP A 210 -17.14 -16.26 3.03
N PRO A 211 -17.98 -17.29 3.24
CA PRO A 211 -18.59 -18.05 2.16
C PRO A 211 -19.31 -17.18 1.10
N ASP A 212 -19.87 -16.04 1.51
CA ASP A 212 -20.57 -15.13 0.60
C ASP A 212 -19.63 -14.33 -0.32
N HIS A 213 -18.33 -14.31 -0.04
CA HIS A 213 -17.36 -13.62 -0.88
C HIS A 213 -17.30 -14.24 -2.28
N ALA A 214 -17.26 -15.57 -2.36
CA ALA A 214 -17.21 -16.29 -3.63
C ALA A 214 -18.49 -16.07 -4.46
N ARG A 215 -19.65 -15.99 -3.82
CA ARG A 215 -20.95 -15.75 -4.48
C ARG A 215 -21.05 -14.35 -5.10
N LYS A 216 -20.38 -13.36 -4.50
CA LYS A 216 -20.41 -11.96 -4.98
C LYS A 216 -19.44 -11.72 -6.16
N ARG A 217 -18.48 -12.60 -6.40
CA ARG A 217 -17.46 -12.45 -7.45
C ARG A 217 -18.01 -12.61 -8.89
N PRO A 218 -18.85 -13.62 -9.22
CA PRO A 218 -19.44 -13.77 -10.55
C PRO A 218 -20.36 -12.60 -10.92
N VAL A 219 -21.17 -12.12 -9.98
CA VAL A 219 -22.11 -10.99 -10.21
C VAL A 219 -21.37 -9.72 -10.63
N CYS A 220 -20.18 -9.46 -10.08
CA CYS A 220 -19.36 -8.32 -10.46
C CYS A 220 -18.55 -8.52 -11.75
N GLY A 221 -18.23 -9.76 -12.14
CA GLY A 221 -17.48 -10.05 -13.38
C GLY A 221 -18.35 -10.13 -14.65
N SER A 222 -19.67 -10.03 -14.50
CA SER A 222 -20.65 -10.16 -15.59
C SER A 222 -21.09 -8.82 -16.20
N GLY A 223 -20.77 -7.70 -15.54
CA GLY A 223 -20.92 -6.36 -16.12
C GLY A 223 -19.60 -5.88 -16.71
N ASP A 224 -19.64 -5.02 -17.72
CA ASP A 224 -18.47 -4.35 -18.36
C ASP A 224 -17.63 -3.45 -17.41
N LEU A 225 -17.76 -3.66 -16.09
CA LEU A 225 -17.16 -2.93 -15.00
C LEU A 225 -15.88 -3.65 -14.55
N GLY A 226 -14.73 -3.07 -14.90
CA GLY A 226 -13.42 -3.55 -14.45
C GLY A 226 -13.33 -3.60 -12.92
N LEU A 227 -13.07 -4.79 -12.37
CA LEU A 227 -12.75 -4.98 -10.96
C LEU A 227 -11.37 -4.38 -10.64
N ILE A 228 -11.34 -3.36 -9.79
CA ILE A 228 -10.14 -3.05 -9.01
C ILE A 228 -10.34 -3.68 -7.63
N SER A 229 -9.69 -4.81 -7.40
CA SER A 229 -9.57 -5.36 -6.05
C SER A 229 -8.39 -4.67 -5.35
N PRO A 230 -8.60 -3.87 -4.30
CA PRO A 230 -7.50 -3.43 -3.46
C PRO A 230 -7.01 -4.66 -2.69
N ARG A 231 -5.82 -5.15 -3.04
CA ARG A 231 -5.06 -6.26 -2.41
C ARG A 231 -5.72 -6.90 -1.17
N ALA A 232 -6.18 -8.15 -1.31
CA ALA A 232 -6.40 -9.23 -0.32
C ALA A 232 -7.05 -8.95 1.07
N SER A 233 -7.33 -7.71 1.44
CA SER A 233 -7.82 -7.29 2.75
C SER A 233 -9.00 -6.33 2.67
N SER A 234 -9.36 -5.86 1.48
CA SER A 234 -10.44 -4.88 1.33
C SER A 234 -11.80 -5.57 1.41
N ARG A 235 -12.59 -5.19 2.41
CA ARG A 235 -14.01 -5.58 2.56
C ARG A 235 -14.92 -4.72 1.66
N SER A 236 -14.43 -4.23 0.52
CA SER A 236 -15.14 -3.31 -0.35
C SER A 236 -15.05 -3.76 -1.79
N LEU A 237 -16.20 -3.84 -2.46
CA LEU A 237 -16.33 -3.97 -3.90
C LEU A 237 -16.37 -2.56 -4.49
N CYS A 238 -15.71 -2.32 -5.62
CA CYS A 238 -15.78 -1.04 -6.33
C CYS A 238 -16.24 -1.27 -7.78
N LEU A 239 -17.22 -0.49 -8.21
CA LEU A 239 -17.69 -0.37 -9.58
C LEU A 239 -17.02 0.86 -10.21
N CYS A 240 -16.33 0.66 -11.34
CA CYS A 240 -15.65 1.70 -12.10
C CYS A 240 -16.18 1.80 -13.52
N CYS A 241 -16.72 2.95 -13.90
CA CYS A 241 -17.10 3.25 -15.28
C CYS A 241 -16.37 4.49 -15.80
N ARG A 242 -15.93 4.44 -17.07
CA ARG A 242 -15.50 5.61 -17.83
C ARG A 242 -16.70 6.08 -18.67
N LEU A 243 -17.18 7.29 -18.43
CA LEU A 243 -18.37 7.83 -19.12
C LEU A 243 -17.99 9.03 -19.98
N TYR A 244 -18.45 9.04 -21.23
CA TYR A 244 -18.33 10.17 -22.15
C TYR A 244 -19.45 11.21 -21.89
N HIS A 245 -19.18 12.47 -22.26
CA HIS A 245 -19.98 13.65 -21.90
C HIS A 245 -21.49 13.59 -22.26
N HIS A 246 -21.89 12.71 -23.18
CA HIS A 246 -23.28 12.54 -23.62
C HIS A 246 -24.18 11.67 -22.73
N CYS A 247 -23.64 10.98 -21.71
CA CYS A 247 -24.41 10.08 -20.84
C CYS A 247 -24.75 10.65 -19.45
N LEU A 248 -24.42 11.92 -19.19
CA LEU A 248 -24.66 12.57 -17.90
C LEU A 248 -26.16 12.57 -17.47
N PRO A 249 -27.17 12.80 -18.35
CA PRO A 249 -28.55 12.97 -17.90
C PRO A 249 -29.22 11.72 -17.30
N CYS A 250 -28.81 10.51 -17.69
CA CYS A 250 -29.49 9.27 -17.26
C CYS A 250 -29.01 8.75 -15.89
N LEU A 251 -27.85 9.18 -15.39
CA LEU A 251 -27.38 8.88 -14.03
C LEU A 251 -27.71 10.01 -13.03
N LEU A 252 -28.07 11.19 -13.55
CA LEU A 252 -28.46 12.35 -12.74
C LEU A 252 -29.90 12.27 -12.18
N SER A 253 -30.72 11.29 -12.60
CA SER A 253 -32.09 11.12 -12.07
C SER A 253 -32.18 10.27 -10.79
N GLU A 254 -31.12 9.54 -10.42
CA GLU A 254 -31.08 8.73 -9.18
C GLU A 254 -30.02 9.24 -8.17
N VAL A 255 -29.34 10.34 -8.50
CA VAL A 255 -28.28 10.92 -7.67
C VAL A 255 -28.55 12.41 -7.52
N ASP A 256 -29.20 12.81 -6.42
CA ASP A 256 -29.23 14.20 -6.00
C ASP A 256 -27.78 14.68 -5.79
N VAL A 257 -27.39 15.70 -6.57
CA VAL A 257 -26.08 16.38 -6.55
C VAL A 257 -26.29 17.87 -6.32
N PHE A 258 -25.59 18.40 -5.32
CA PHE A 258 -24.99 19.74 -5.37
C PHE A 258 -23.46 19.57 -5.34
#